data_AF-A0A3A4PNH8-F1
#
_entry.id   AF-A0A3A4PNH8-F1
#
_cell.length_a   1.000
_cell.length_b   1.000
_cell.length_c   1.000
_cell.angle_alpha   90.00
_cell.angle_beta   90.00
_cell.angle_gamma   90.00
#
_symmetry.space_group_name_H-M   'P 1'
#
loop_
_entity.id
_entity.type
_entity.pdbx_description
1 polymer ?
#
loop_
_entity_poly.entity_id
_entity_poly.type
_entity_poly.pdbx_seq_one_letter_code
_entity_poly.pdbx_strand_id
1 'polypeptide(L)'
;MLRKVQLVLLTSVLLMAARTVPAQVPGACCLPDGTCEETDERTCAAKGGVFFPERRCEDVPCEQLRYACCLPDGQCIETNSRECAAQGGAFHFGVHCNQIECKPRIWACCIPGAPCTMTDKETCDGRNGRFFEGRTCNEVNCNEPEVWACCLRDGTCVEATREECADKRGDWRQGLHCDEVRCPILPEEWACCLPDGSCVETDKETCVNRRGEWHEGVLCNEIECPRQDEWACCLPDGTCVEANFEDCRARGGEWHQGVHCDQIECPKPQEDRCIYVVAKVKRLGGLCGEVCQKCEYERGDRFCVGRCETEKDCKKKLKVSVPCHEGGSCHIVAKLVGCGQCESPCP
;
A
#
# COMPACT_ATOMS: atom_id res chain seq x y z
N MET A 1 -93.40 25.16 23.03
CA MET A 1 -94.06 26.37 23.55
C MET A 1 -93.77 27.52 22.59
N LEU A 2 -94.83 28.19 22.10
CA LEU A 2 -94.99 29.62 21.72
C LEU A 2 -93.75 30.36 21.12
N ARG A 3 -93.80 31.15 20.02
CA ARG A 3 -94.88 31.98 19.45
C ARG A 3 -94.38 32.75 18.21
N LYS A 4 -95.30 32.98 17.25
CA LYS A 4 -95.52 34.20 16.40
C LYS A 4 -94.50 34.51 15.29
N VAL A 5 -94.84 34.39 13.99
CA VAL A 5 -95.84 35.12 13.15
C VAL A 5 -95.47 36.59 12.91
N GLN A 6 -94.97 36.89 11.69
CA GLN A 6 -95.33 38.07 10.88
C GLN A 6 -94.81 37.85 9.43
N LEU A 7 -95.70 37.58 8.47
CA LEU A 7 -96.26 38.54 7.48
C LEU A 7 -95.15 39.03 6.50
N VAL A 8 -95.17 38.71 5.21
CA VAL A 8 -96.01 39.35 4.18
C VAL A 8 -96.16 38.44 2.94
N LEU A 9 -97.32 38.56 2.29
CA LEU A 9 -97.87 37.84 1.15
C LEU A 9 -97.15 38.06 -0.21
N LEU A 10 -97.11 36.97 -1.00
CA LEU A 10 -97.39 36.84 -2.45
C LEU A 10 -96.96 37.96 -3.41
N THR A 11 -96.06 37.63 -4.34
CA THR A 11 -96.33 37.78 -5.80
C THR A 11 -95.35 36.94 -6.61
N SER A 12 -95.94 36.10 -7.46
CA SER A 12 -95.30 35.28 -8.47
C SER A 12 -94.63 36.16 -9.51
N VAL A 13 -93.29 36.17 -9.55
CA VAL A 13 -92.55 36.50 -10.78
C VAL A 13 -91.55 35.39 -11.03
N LEU A 14 -91.88 34.64 -12.08
CA LEU A 14 -91.11 33.59 -12.71
C LEU A 14 -89.80 34.18 -13.25
N LEU A 15 -88.74 34.29 -12.43
CA LEU A 15 -87.38 34.50 -12.95
C LEU A 15 -86.70 33.14 -13.07
N MET A 16 -86.89 32.53 -14.24
CA MET A 16 -85.96 31.57 -14.81
C MET A 16 -84.58 32.25 -14.87
N ALA A 17 -83.75 32.09 -13.84
CA ALA A 17 -82.32 32.29 -13.97
C ALA A 17 -81.81 31.16 -14.87
N ALA A 18 -81.87 31.39 -16.18
CA ALA A 18 -81.03 30.66 -17.11
C ALA A 18 -79.59 30.80 -16.59
N ARG A 19 -79.06 29.72 -16.01
CA ARG A 19 -77.62 29.53 -15.94
C ARG A 19 -77.16 29.55 -17.39
N THR A 20 -76.72 30.70 -17.86
CA THR A 20 -75.82 30.78 -19.00
C THR A 20 -74.59 29.99 -18.58
N VAL A 21 -74.56 28.71 -18.97
CA VAL A 21 -73.28 28.02 -19.14
C VAL A 21 -72.51 28.96 -20.07
N PRO A 22 -71.38 29.55 -19.62
CA PRO A 22 -70.57 30.34 -20.55
C PRO A 22 -70.31 29.41 -21.73
N ALA A 23 -70.73 29.81 -22.92
CA ALA A 23 -70.37 29.10 -24.13
C ALA A 23 -68.84 29.01 -24.10
N GLN A 24 -68.31 27.81 -23.85
CA GLN A 24 -66.88 27.59 -23.92
C GLN A 24 -66.53 27.89 -25.36
N VAL A 25 -65.88 29.04 -25.59
CA VAL A 25 -65.47 29.43 -26.92
C VAL A 25 -64.55 28.32 -27.40
N PRO A 26 -64.88 27.62 -28.50
CA PRO A 26 -64.01 26.58 -29.01
C PRO A 26 -62.64 27.20 -29.31
N GLY A 27 -61.58 26.50 -28.90
CA GLY A 27 -60.20 26.90 -29.18
C GLY A 27 -59.65 26.14 -30.38
N ALA A 28 -58.60 26.68 -30.98
CA ALA A 28 -57.91 26.05 -32.10
C ALA A 28 -57.24 24.76 -31.62
N CYS A 29 -57.61 23.65 -32.24
CA CYS A 29 -56.95 22.38 -32.09
C CYS A 29 -56.13 22.09 -33.34
N CYS A 30 -54.82 22.15 -33.20
CA CYS A 30 -53.93 21.77 -34.28
C CYS A 30 -53.69 20.27 -34.25
N LEU A 31 -54.11 19.60 -35.33
CA LEU A 31 -53.92 18.19 -35.54
C LEU A 31 -52.53 17.90 -36.13
N PRO A 32 -52.05 16.65 -36.01
CA PRO A 32 -50.69 16.27 -36.40
C PRO A 32 -50.42 16.33 -37.90
N ASP A 33 -51.48 16.33 -38.72
CA ASP A 33 -51.44 16.47 -40.17
C ASP A 33 -51.33 17.94 -40.64
N GLY A 34 -51.22 18.88 -39.69
CA GLY A 34 -51.20 20.32 -39.95
C GLY A 34 -52.59 20.95 -40.05
N THR A 35 -53.66 20.14 -40.00
CA THR A 35 -55.04 20.62 -40.05
C THR A 35 -55.40 21.30 -38.73
N CYS A 36 -56.24 22.34 -38.79
CA CYS A 36 -56.80 22.98 -37.60
C CYS A 36 -58.32 22.77 -37.51
N GLU A 37 -58.81 22.43 -36.32
CA GLU A 37 -60.23 22.37 -36.00
C GLU A 37 -60.55 23.15 -34.73
N GLU A 38 -61.63 23.92 -34.72
CA GLU A 38 -62.09 24.60 -33.50
C GLU A 38 -62.91 23.63 -32.64
N THR A 39 -62.39 23.26 -31.48
CA THR A 39 -63.05 22.29 -30.58
C THR A 39 -62.74 22.59 -29.12
N ASP A 40 -63.16 21.75 -28.18
CA ASP A 40 -62.80 21.86 -26.77
C ASP A 40 -61.50 21.09 -26.46
N GLU A 41 -60.84 21.42 -25.35
CA GLU A 41 -59.56 20.82 -24.95
C GLU A 41 -59.62 19.28 -24.90
N ARG A 42 -60.71 18.71 -24.39
CA ARG A 42 -60.86 17.27 -24.24
C ARG A 42 -61.00 16.58 -25.60
N THR A 43 -61.81 17.16 -26.48
CA THR A 43 -61.97 16.64 -27.85
C THR A 43 -60.67 16.79 -28.64
N CYS A 44 -59.95 17.89 -28.47
CA CYS A 44 -58.64 18.10 -29.09
C CYS A 44 -57.61 17.06 -28.64
N ALA A 45 -57.49 16.84 -27.32
CA ALA A 45 -56.61 15.84 -26.75
C ALA A 45 -56.99 14.42 -27.18
N ALA A 46 -58.30 14.12 -27.31
CA ALA A 46 -58.78 12.82 -27.79
C ALA A 46 -58.36 12.56 -29.25
N LYS A 47 -58.27 13.61 -30.07
CA LYS A 47 -57.77 13.57 -31.46
C LYS A 47 -56.23 13.64 -31.55
N GLY A 48 -55.52 13.72 -30.42
CA GLY A 48 -54.05 13.83 -30.40
C GLY A 48 -53.51 15.17 -30.89
N GLY A 49 -54.36 16.20 -30.93
CA GLY A 49 -53.98 17.56 -31.31
C GLY A 49 -53.50 18.41 -30.13
N VAL A 50 -52.92 19.56 -30.44
CA VAL A 50 -52.50 20.56 -29.46
C VAL A 50 -53.56 21.65 -29.38
N PHE A 51 -54.10 21.84 -28.17
CA PHE A 51 -55.17 22.81 -27.93
C PHE A 51 -54.60 24.20 -27.59
N PHE A 52 -55.07 25.22 -28.30
CA PHE A 52 -54.77 26.62 -28.06
C PHE A 52 -56.03 27.32 -27.53
N PRO A 53 -56.15 27.50 -26.20
CA PRO A 53 -57.32 28.14 -25.62
C PRO A 53 -57.46 29.58 -26.14
N GLU A 54 -58.69 29.99 -26.42
CA GLU A 54 -59.03 31.36 -26.87
C GLU A 54 -58.36 31.82 -28.18
N ARG A 55 -57.77 30.89 -28.93
CA ARG A 55 -57.22 31.13 -30.28
C ARG A 55 -58.12 30.47 -31.31
N ARG A 56 -58.27 31.06 -32.48
CA ARG A 56 -58.98 30.47 -33.63
C ARG A 56 -58.01 29.86 -34.62
N CYS A 57 -58.51 28.98 -35.47
CA CYS A 57 -57.66 28.29 -36.45
C CYS A 57 -56.98 29.24 -37.44
N GLU A 58 -57.62 30.36 -37.75
CA GLU A 58 -57.04 31.43 -38.58
C GLU A 58 -55.84 32.12 -37.91
N ASP A 59 -55.79 32.07 -36.58
CA ASP A 59 -54.80 32.76 -35.74
C ASP A 59 -53.66 31.82 -35.28
N VAL A 60 -53.71 30.53 -35.64
CA VAL A 60 -52.73 29.52 -35.25
C VAL A 60 -52.22 28.79 -36.50
N PRO A 61 -50.95 28.98 -36.89
CA PRO A 61 -50.39 28.29 -38.05
C PRO A 61 -50.08 26.83 -37.72
N CYS A 62 -51.09 25.96 -37.74
CA CYS A 62 -50.95 24.54 -37.38
C CYS A 62 -49.98 23.78 -38.30
N GLU A 63 -49.91 24.15 -39.58
CA GLU A 63 -48.93 23.62 -40.55
C GLU A 63 -47.47 23.91 -40.15
N GLN A 64 -47.24 24.86 -39.24
CA GLN A 64 -45.91 25.25 -38.74
C GLN A 64 -45.60 24.67 -37.37
N LEU A 65 -46.54 23.94 -36.75
CA LEU A 65 -46.28 23.27 -35.50
C LEU A 65 -45.35 22.09 -35.73
N ARG A 66 -44.31 22.05 -34.91
CA ARG A 66 -43.17 21.14 -35.07
C ARG A 66 -43.31 20.03 -34.04
N TYR A 67 -43.21 18.79 -34.50
CA TYR A 67 -43.35 17.61 -33.66
C TYR A 67 -42.20 16.66 -33.96
N ALA A 68 -41.47 16.26 -32.92
CA ALA A 68 -40.46 15.24 -33.01
C ALA A 68 -40.71 14.17 -31.95
N CYS A 69 -40.62 12.91 -32.34
CA CYS A 69 -40.68 11.77 -31.45
C CYS A 69 -39.36 11.01 -31.54
N CYS A 70 -38.60 11.02 -30.45
CA CYS A 70 -37.37 10.24 -30.33
C CYS A 70 -37.67 8.84 -29.85
N LEU A 71 -37.64 7.88 -30.77
CA LEU A 71 -37.84 6.46 -30.49
C LEU A 71 -36.67 5.86 -29.69
N PRO A 72 -36.89 4.71 -29.00
CA PRO A 72 -35.87 4.08 -28.16
C PRO A 72 -34.60 3.63 -28.90
N ASP A 73 -34.69 3.35 -30.20
CA ASP A 73 -33.58 2.99 -31.08
C ASP A 73 -32.79 4.21 -31.60
N GLY A 74 -33.20 5.42 -31.22
CA GLY A 74 -32.59 6.67 -31.66
C GLY A 74 -33.17 7.21 -32.97
N GLN A 75 -34.12 6.51 -33.59
CA GLN A 75 -34.81 7.06 -34.75
C GLN A 75 -35.71 8.22 -34.33
N CYS A 76 -35.68 9.31 -35.11
CA CYS A 76 -36.64 10.39 -34.95
C CYS A 76 -37.75 10.27 -36.00
N ILE A 77 -39.00 10.32 -35.57
CA ILE A 77 -40.16 10.41 -36.45
C ILE A 77 -41.02 11.62 -36.10
N GLU A 78 -41.67 12.21 -37.10
CA GLU A 78 -42.62 13.30 -36.88
C GLU A 78 -44.01 12.67 -36.66
N THR A 79 -44.44 12.61 -35.40
CA THR A 79 -45.74 12.06 -34.99
C THR A 79 -46.25 12.78 -33.75
N ASN A 80 -47.52 12.56 -33.41
CA ASN A 80 -48.17 13.18 -32.26
C ASN A 80 -47.77 12.55 -30.93
N SER A 81 -48.10 13.22 -29.83
CA SER A 81 -47.72 12.79 -28.48
C SER A 81 -48.27 11.40 -28.11
N ARG A 82 -49.47 11.06 -28.59
CA ARG A 82 -50.12 9.77 -28.31
C ARG A 82 -49.47 8.62 -29.06
N GLU A 83 -49.25 8.78 -30.36
CA GLU A 83 -48.56 7.79 -31.20
C GLU A 83 -47.09 7.64 -30.80
N CYS A 84 -46.45 8.75 -30.41
CA CYS A 84 -45.10 8.74 -29.86
C CYS A 84 -45.03 7.90 -28.57
N ALA A 85 -45.94 8.17 -27.63
CA ALA A 85 -46.03 7.41 -26.39
C ALA A 85 -46.39 5.93 -26.63
N ALA A 86 -47.26 5.64 -27.61
CA ALA A 86 -47.61 4.26 -27.97
C ALA A 86 -46.42 3.45 -28.51
N GLN A 87 -45.43 4.13 -29.11
CA GLN A 87 -44.18 3.53 -29.57
C GLN A 87 -43.06 3.59 -28.51
N GLY A 88 -43.36 4.04 -27.28
CA GLY A 88 -42.38 4.20 -26.21
C GLY A 88 -41.36 5.33 -26.46
N GLY A 89 -41.65 6.23 -27.39
CA GLY A 89 -40.79 7.36 -27.73
C GLY A 89 -40.97 8.55 -26.80
N ALA A 90 -39.98 9.44 -26.78
CA ALA A 90 -40.04 10.72 -26.08
C ALA A 90 -40.54 11.81 -27.04
N PHE A 91 -41.67 12.44 -26.70
CA PHE A 91 -42.26 13.50 -27.51
C PHE A 91 -41.62 14.86 -27.20
N HIS A 92 -41.23 15.56 -28.26
CA HIS A 92 -40.64 16.89 -28.22
C HIS A 92 -41.53 17.85 -29.04
N PHE A 93 -42.13 18.81 -28.33
CA PHE A 93 -42.95 19.84 -28.94
C PHE A 93 -42.10 21.02 -29.41
N GLY A 94 -42.45 21.60 -30.56
CA GLY A 94 -41.80 22.80 -31.09
C GLY A 94 -40.46 22.54 -31.79
N VAL A 95 -40.12 21.27 -32.05
CA VAL A 95 -38.86 20.87 -32.70
C VAL A 95 -39.15 19.81 -33.79
N HIS A 96 -38.50 19.92 -34.94
CA HIS A 96 -38.51 18.90 -36.00
C HIS A 96 -37.39 17.88 -35.79
N CYS A 97 -37.50 16.72 -36.44
CA CYS A 97 -36.46 15.70 -36.36
C CYS A 97 -35.09 16.14 -36.89
N ASN A 98 -35.03 17.12 -37.79
CA ASN A 98 -33.76 17.71 -38.25
C ASN A 98 -33.16 18.74 -37.27
N GLN A 99 -33.85 19.06 -36.18
CA GLN A 99 -33.44 20.02 -35.16
C GLN A 99 -33.15 19.38 -33.80
N ILE A 100 -33.32 18.05 -33.67
CA ILE A 100 -33.03 17.29 -32.45
C ILE A 100 -32.21 16.05 -32.77
N GLU A 101 -31.22 15.79 -31.93
CA GLU A 101 -30.43 14.56 -31.99
C GLU A 101 -31.04 13.53 -31.04
N CYS A 102 -31.71 12.52 -31.58
CA CYS A 102 -32.28 11.43 -30.80
C CYS A 102 -31.20 10.39 -30.51
N LYS A 103 -30.79 10.28 -29.24
CA LYS A 103 -29.84 9.24 -28.80
C LYS A 103 -30.56 7.91 -28.56
N PRO A 104 -30.05 6.78 -29.09
CA PRO A 104 -30.57 5.47 -28.74
C PRO A 104 -30.46 5.22 -27.24
N ARG A 105 -31.48 4.59 -26.68
CA ARG A 105 -31.60 4.24 -25.25
C ARG A 105 -31.57 2.73 -25.03
N ILE A 106 -31.70 1.97 -26.12
CA ILE A 106 -31.66 0.51 -26.16
C ILE A 106 -30.25 0.09 -26.56
N TRP A 107 -29.61 -0.72 -25.71
CA TRP A 107 -28.26 -1.24 -25.93
C TRP A 107 -28.16 -2.70 -25.47
N ALA A 108 -27.00 -3.32 -25.66
CA ALA A 108 -26.77 -4.71 -25.28
C ALA A 108 -26.91 -4.91 -23.76
N CYS A 109 -27.65 -5.94 -23.39
CA CYS A 109 -27.82 -6.38 -22.02
C CYS A 109 -27.48 -7.87 -21.90
N CYS A 110 -26.47 -8.17 -21.09
CA CYS A 110 -26.06 -9.52 -20.78
C CYS A 110 -26.72 -9.99 -19.50
N ILE A 111 -27.68 -10.89 -19.63
CA ILE A 111 -28.45 -11.42 -18.50
C ILE A 111 -27.88 -12.81 -18.16
N PRO A 112 -27.52 -13.07 -16.89
CA PRO A 112 -26.98 -14.37 -16.50
C PRO A 112 -27.89 -15.53 -16.95
N GLY A 113 -27.32 -16.48 -17.70
CA GLY A 113 -28.05 -17.67 -18.19
C GLY A 113 -29.05 -17.42 -19.33
N ALA A 114 -29.08 -16.22 -19.91
CA ALA A 114 -29.91 -15.88 -21.06
C ALA A 114 -29.05 -15.32 -22.21
N PRO A 115 -29.51 -15.44 -23.47
CA PRO A 115 -28.82 -14.80 -24.58
C PRO A 115 -28.80 -13.27 -24.40
N CYS A 116 -27.84 -12.61 -25.03
CA CYS A 116 -27.81 -11.15 -25.07
C CYS A 116 -29.12 -10.61 -25.65
N THR A 117 -29.68 -9.58 -25.02
CA THR A 117 -30.87 -8.87 -25.53
C THR A 117 -30.61 -7.38 -25.63
N MET A 118 -31.16 -6.74 -26.67
CA MET A 118 -31.17 -5.29 -26.80
C MET A 118 -32.35 -4.75 -25.99
N THR A 119 -32.08 -4.00 -24.93
CA THR A 119 -33.13 -3.42 -24.05
C THR A 119 -32.64 -2.10 -23.46
N ASP A 120 -33.50 -1.34 -22.79
CA ASP A 120 -33.10 -0.16 -22.02
C ASP A 120 -32.41 -0.52 -20.69
N LYS A 121 -31.75 0.46 -20.06
CA LYS A 121 -31.00 0.28 -18.82
C LYS A 121 -31.87 -0.22 -17.66
N GLU A 122 -33.07 0.32 -17.48
CA GLU A 122 -33.94 -0.02 -16.35
C GLU A 122 -34.40 -1.48 -16.45
N THR A 123 -34.81 -1.91 -17.64
CA THR A 123 -35.18 -3.31 -17.90
C THR A 123 -33.98 -4.24 -17.75
N CYS A 124 -32.78 -3.84 -18.16
CA CYS A 124 -31.56 -4.63 -18.00
C CYS A 124 -31.20 -4.83 -16.52
N ASP A 125 -31.15 -3.72 -15.77
CA ASP A 125 -30.81 -3.70 -14.35
C ASP A 125 -31.88 -4.47 -13.54
N GLY A 126 -33.17 -4.34 -13.90
CA GLY A 126 -34.28 -5.07 -13.28
C GLY A 126 -34.23 -6.59 -13.48
N ARG A 127 -33.52 -7.05 -14.52
CA ARG A 127 -33.25 -8.48 -14.77
C ARG A 127 -31.88 -8.93 -14.25
N ASN A 128 -31.23 -8.09 -13.43
CA ASN A 128 -29.88 -8.31 -12.89
C ASN A 128 -28.86 -8.59 -14.00
N GLY A 129 -29.04 -7.93 -15.16
CA GLY A 129 -28.15 -8.01 -16.30
C GLY A 129 -27.11 -6.89 -16.31
N ARG A 130 -26.03 -7.11 -17.05
CA ARG A 130 -24.99 -6.09 -17.29
C ARG A 130 -25.33 -5.31 -18.56
N PHE A 131 -25.55 -4.00 -18.40
CA PHE A 131 -25.89 -3.09 -19.49
C PHE A 131 -24.63 -2.50 -20.14
N PHE A 132 -24.56 -2.53 -21.47
CA PHE A 132 -23.43 -2.02 -22.25
C PHE A 132 -23.89 -0.88 -23.16
N GLU A 133 -23.90 0.34 -22.63
CA GLU A 133 -24.29 1.53 -23.40
C GLU A 133 -23.39 1.73 -24.63
N GLY A 134 -23.99 2.02 -25.77
CA GLY A 134 -23.28 2.22 -27.05
C GLY A 134 -22.84 0.95 -27.75
N ARG A 135 -23.18 -0.25 -27.24
CA ARG A 135 -22.81 -1.53 -27.84
C ARG A 135 -24.05 -2.36 -28.18
N THR A 136 -23.97 -3.10 -29.27
CA THR A 136 -24.99 -4.07 -29.70
C THR A 136 -24.64 -5.48 -29.27
N CYS A 137 -25.61 -6.38 -29.24
CA CYS A 137 -25.39 -7.77 -28.85
C CYS A 137 -24.42 -8.54 -29.76
N ASN A 138 -24.14 -8.04 -30.96
CA ASN A 138 -23.11 -8.62 -31.84
C ASN A 138 -21.69 -8.18 -31.45
N GLU A 139 -21.56 -7.12 -30.67
CA GLU A 139 -20.28 -6.53 -30.24
C GLU A 139 -19.92 -6.87 -28.79
N VAL A 140 -20.82 -7.54 -28.07
CA VAL A 140 -20.67 -7.90 -26.66
C VAL A 140 -20.69 -9.41 -26.52
N ASN A 141 -19.64 -9.96 -25.90
CA ASN A 141 -19.60 -11.37 -25.52
C ASN A 141 -20.09 -11.53 -24.07
N CYS A 142 -21.33 -11.96 -23.89
CA CYS A 142 -21.91 -12.14 -22.56
C CYS A 142 -21.33 -13.30 -21.74
N ASN A 143 -20.48 -14.14 -22.36
CA ASN A 143 -19.79 -15.23 -21.69
C ASN A 143 -18.35 -14.88 -21.33
N GLU A 144 -17.90 -13.65 -21.62
CA GLU A 144 -16.56 -13.22 -21.27
C GLU A 144 -16.53 -12.89 -19.76
N PRO A 145 -15.71 -13.60 -18.97
CA PRO A 145 -15.61 -13.34 -17.54
C PRO A 145 -15.03 -11.95 -17.29
N GLU A 146 -15.46 -11.31 -16.21
CA GLU A 146 -14.87 -10.05 -15.77
C GLU A 146 -13.47 -10.32 -15.22
N VAL A 147 -12.48 -10.17 -16.10
CA VAL A 147 -11.08 -10.20 -15.76
C VAL A 147 -10.57 -8.80 -15.44
N TRP A 148 -9.72 -8.73 -14.43
CA TRP A 148 -8.98 -7.53 -14.04
C TRP A 148 -7.55 -7.93 -13.70
N ALA A 149 -6.70 -6.94 -13.46
CA ALA A 149 -5.32 -7.16 -13.11
C ALA A 149 -5.19 -7.92 -11.78
N CYS A 150 -4.44 -9.01 -11.82
CA CYS A 150 -3.99 -9.76 -10.67
C CYS A 150 -2.46 -9.64 -10.57
N CYS A 151 -1.99 -8.94 -9.55
CA CYS A 151 -0.56 -8.79 -9.29
C CYS A 151 -0.04 -10.00 -8.53
N LEU A 152 0.79 -10.80 -9.19
CA LEU A 152 1.51 -11.90 -8.58
C LEU A 152 2.72 -11.37 -7.82
N ARG A 153 3.23 -12.19 -6.90
CA ARG A 153 4.29 -11.81 -5.96
C ARG A 153 5.63 -11.53 -6.63
N ASP A 154 5.90 -12.20 -7.75
CA ASP A 154 7.08 -12.01 -8.59
C ASP A 154 7.02 -10.71 -9.43
N GLY A 155 5.98 -9.88 -9.26
CA GLY A 155 5.74 -8.68 -10.05
C GLY A 155 5.08 -8.95 -11.39
N THR A 156 4.77 -10.22 -11.73
CA THR A 156 4.00 -10.55 -12.93
C THR A 156 2.55 -10.07 -12.77
N CYS A 157 2.01 -9.42 -13.80
CA CYS A 157 0.58 -9.11 -13.87
C CYS A 157 -0.12 -10.07 -14.82
N VAL A 158 -1.25 -10.63 -14.41
CA VAL A 158 -2.14 -11.42 -15.27
C VAL A 158 -3.57 -10.90 -15.19
N GLU A 159 -4.28 -10.89 -16.32
CA GLU A 159 -5.73 -10.72 -16.33
C GLU A 159 -6.36 -12.02 -15.84
N ALA A 160 -7.08 -11.97 -14.73
CA ALA A 160 -7.69 -13.15 -14.11
C ALA A 160 -9.05 -12.77 -13.55
N THR A 161 -9.91 -13.74 -13.22
CA THR A 161 -11.07 -13.47 -12.36
C THR A 161 -10.64 -13.28 -10.91
N ARG A 162 -11.55 -12.81 -10.05
CA ARG A 162 -11.29 -12.72 -8.61
C ARG A 162 -10.92 -14.08 -8.02
N GLU A 163 -11.62 -15.15 -8.39
CA GLU A 163 -11.31 -16.50 -7.89
C GLU A 163 -9.94 -16.98 -8.38
N GLU A 164 -9.66 -16.84 -9.68
CA GLU A 164 -8.37 -17.24 -10.26
C GLU A 164 -7.19 -16.48 -9.64
N CYS A 165 -7.39 -15.19 -9.32
CA CYS A 165 -6.38 -14.39 -8.65
C CYS A 165 -6.14 -14.84 -7.20
N ALA A 166 -7.22 -15.16 -6.48
CA ALA A 166 -7.15 -15.68 -5.11
C ALA A 166 -6.45 -17.05 -5.06
N ASP A 167 -6.73 -17.93 -6.01
CA ASP A 167 -6.09 -19.25 -6.14
C ASP A 167 -4.57 -19.11 -6.35
N LYS A 168 -4.15 -18.09 -7.11
CA LYS A 168 -2.74 -17.74 -7.32
C LYS A 168 -2.11 -16.94 -6.18
N ARG A 169 -2.86 -16.65 -5.11
CA ARG A 169 -2.44 -15.78 -3.99
C ARG A 169 -1.93 -14.41 -4.44
N GLY A 170 -2.48 -13.91 -5.55
CA GLY A 170 -2.17 -12.60 -6.09
C GLY A 170 -2.99 -11.49 -5.43
N ASP A 171 -2.55 -10.25 -5.61
CA ASP A 171 -3.26 -9.05 -5.18
C ASP A 171 -4.22 -8.58 -6.29
N TRP A 172 -5.52 -8.56 -5.97
CA TRP A 172 -6.59 -8.30 -6.92
C TRP A 172 -6.83 -6.82 -7.12
N ARG A 173 -6.72 -6.33 -8.37
CA ARG A 173 -6.85 -4.92 -8.73
C ARG A 173 -8.12 -4.70 -9.53
N GLN A 174 -9.25 -4.72 -8.83
CA GLN A 174 -10.56 -4.52 -9.45
C GLN A 174 -10.62 -3.18 -10.21
N GLY A 175 -11.08 -3.23 -11.46
CA GLY A 175 -11.27 -2.04 -12.29
C GLY A 175 -9.98 -1.49 -12.92
N LEU A 176 -8.86 -2.20 -12.78
CA LEU A 176 -7.60 -1.90 -13.46
C LEU A 176 -7.20 -3.10 -14.31
N HIS A 177 -6.70 -2.84 -15.51
CA HIS A 177 -6.05 -3.84 -16.35
C HIS A 177 -4.53 -3.83 -16.18
N CYS A 178 -3.86 -4.89 -16.64
CA CYS A 178 -2.43 -5.07 -16.47
C CYS A 178 -1.58 -4.04 -17.22
N ASP A 179 -2.13 -3.35 -18.21
CA ASP A 179 -1.53 -2.19 -18.87
C ASP A 179 -1.67 -0.89 -18.05
N GLU A 180 -2.60 -0.84 -17.10
CA GLU A 180 -2.87 0.32 -16.24
C GLU A 180 -2.17 0.23 -14.88
N VAL A 181 -1.74 -0.97 -14.45
CA VAL A 181 -1.10 -1.20 -13.15
C VAL A 181 0.33 -1.69 -13.29
N ARG A 182 1.23 -1.12 -12.47
CA ARG A 182 2.56 -1.68 -12.25
C ARG A 182 2.55 -2.55 -11.00
N CYS A 183 2.76 -3.85 -11.16
CA CYS A 183 2.80 -4.78 -10.04
C CYS A 183 4.16 -4.69 -9.32
N PRO A 184 4.18 -4.48 -7.98
CA PRO A 184 5.41 -4.54 -7.21
C PRO A 184 5.88 -5.99 -7.11
N ILE A 185 7.20 -6.20 -7.18
CA ILE A 185 7.81 -7.44 -6.70
C ILE A 185 7.69 -7.39 -5.17
N LEU A 186 6.86 -8.23 -4.59
CA LEU A 186 6.79 -8.39 -3.14
C LEU A 186 7.91 -9.36 -2.76
N PRO A 187 8.97 -8.92 -2.04
CA PRO A 187 10.03 -9.83 -1.64
C PRO A 187 9.44 -10.91 -0.74
N GLU A 188 9.50 -12.17 -1.19
CA GLU A 188 9.39 -13.33 -0.29
C GLU A 188 10.75 -13.59 0.37
N GLU A 189 11.42 -12.53 0.80
CA GLU A 189 12.69 -12.66 1.52
C GLU A 189 12.31 -13.01 2.95
N TRP A 190 12.46 -14.27 3.32
CA TRP A 190 12.31 -14.70 4.69
C TRP A 190 13.22 -15.90 4.94
N ALA A 191 13.68 -16.01 6.18
CA ALA A 191 14.64 -17.00 6.60
C ALA A 191 14.18 -17.61 7.93
N CYS A 192 14.33 -18.93 8.07
CA CYS A 192 14.11 -19.61 9.34
C CYS A 192 15.45 -20.08 9.91
N CYS A 193 15.92 -19.43 10.97
CA CYS A 193 17.12 -19.84 11.69
C CYS A 193 16.76 -20.93 12.70
N LEU A 194 17.25 -22.16 12.49
CA LEU A 194 17.03 -23.27 13.40
C LEU A 194 18.03 -23.24 14.57
N PRO A 195 17.70 -23.86 15.72
CA PRO A 195 18.59 -23.85 16.89
C PRO A 195 19.98 -24.44 16.67
N ASP A 196 20.13 -25.31 15.67
CA ASP A 196 21.39 -25.94 15.27
C ASP A 196 22.25 -25.05 14.35
N GLY A 197 21.86 -23.78 14.15
CA GLY A 197 22.54 -22.80 13.30
C GLY A 197 22.28 -22.99 11.81
N SER A 198 21.44 -23.95 11.41
CA SER A 198 21.07 -24.08 10.00
C SER A 198 19.99 -23.06 9.63
N CYS A 199 20.08 -22.51 8.42
CA CYS A 199 19.04 -21.67 7.85
C CYS A 199 18.25 -22.46 6.81
N VAL A 200 16.91 -22.42 6.90
CA VAL A 200 16.02 -23.05 5.92
C VAL A 200 14.96 -22.08 5.41
N GLU A 201 14.66 -22.20 4.13
CA GLU A 201 13.52 -21.54 3.49
C GLU A 201 12.27 -22.44 3.62
N THR A 202 11.59 -22.39 4.77
CA THR A 202 10.24 -22.94 5.02
C THR A 202 9.22 -21.91 5.54
N ASP A 203 7.92 -22.09 5.33
CA ASP A 203 6.90 -21.17 5.87
C ASP A 203 6.95 -20.92 7.39
N LYS A 204 6.34 -19.80 7.85
CA LYS A 204 6.37 -19.34 9.25
C LYS A 204 5.85 -20.39 10.24
N GLU A 205 4.81 -21.14 9.89
CA GLU A 205 4.25 -22.16 10.78
C GLU A 205 5.24 -23.31 10.96
N THR A 206 5.81 -23.81 9.86
CA THR A 206 6.86 -24.85 9.90
C THR A 206 8.10 -24.38 10.65
N CYS A 207 8.49 -23.11 10.49
CA CYS A 207 9.63 -22.53 11.21
C CYS A 207 9.44 -22.57 12.73
N VAL A 208 8.31 -22.05 13.21
CA VAL A 208 7.96 -22.03 14.63
C VAL A 208 7.80 -23.44 15.20
N ASN A 209 7.21 -24.36 14.43
CA ASN A 209 7.07 -25.76 14.82
C ASN A 209 8.42 -26.46 15.02
N ARG A 210 9.44 -26.07 14.25
CA ARG A 210 10.83 -26.55 14.41
C ARG A 210 11.61 -25.78 15.47
N ARG A 211 10.95 -24.89 16.23
CA ARG A 211 11.56 -23.98 17.21
C ARG A 211 12.62 -23.06 16.59
N GLY A 212 12.48 -22.76 15.29
CA GLY A 212 13.31 -21.79 14.61
C GLY A 212 12.84 -20.36 14.86
N GLU A 213 13.76 -19.42 14.69
CA GLU A 213 13.50 -17.99 14.71
C GLU A 213 13.18 -17.49 13.29
N TRP A 214 12.07 -16.76 13.17
CA TRP A 214 11.57 -16.25 11.89
C TRP A 214 12.16 -14.87 11.61
N HIS A 215 12.83 -14.73 10.47
CA HIS A 215 13.34 -13.46 9.97
C HIS A 215 12.55 -13.06 8.73
N GLU A 216 11.89 -11.91 8.80
CA GLU A 216 11.11 -11.33 7.72
C GLU A 216 11.97 -10.29 6.96
N GLY A 217 11.96 -10.35 5.64
CA GLY A 217 12.71 -9.47 4.75
C GLY A 217 14.18 -9.84 4.54
N VAL A 218 14.60 -11.09 4.83
CA VAL A 218 15.99 -11.55 4.66
C VAL A 218 16.02 -13.01 4.21
N LEU A 219 16.88 -13.36 3.25
CA LEU A 219 17.07 -14.74 2.79
C LEU A 219 18.17 -15.48 3.57
N CYS A 220 18.19 -16.81 3.47
CA CYS A 220 19.18 -17.63 4.17
C CYS A 220 20.64 -17.42 3.71
N ASN A 221 20.85 -16.88 2.52
CA ASN A 221 22.18 -16.48 2.03
C ASN A 221 22.61 -15.09 2.50
N GLU A 222 21.72 -14.35 3.17
CA GLU A 222 21.92 -12.97 3.65
C GLU A 222 21.95 -12.88 5.18
N ILE A 223 21.68 -13.97 5.89
CA ILE A 223 21.71 -14.06 7.35
C ILE A 223 22.63 -15.19 7.82
N GLU A 224 23.42 -14.91 8.86
CA GLU A 224 24.17 -15.91 9.60
C GLU A 224 23.37 -16.32 10.84
N CYS A 225 22.94 -17.59 10.90
CA CYS A 225 22.14 -18.09 12.01
C CYS A 225 23.06 -18.55 13.17
N PRO A 226 22.98 -17.92 14.36
CA PRO A 226 23.79 -18.33 15.49
C PRO A 226 23.30 -19.67 16.06
N ARG A 227 24.25 -20.53 16.43
CA ARG A 227 23.96 -21.72 17.24
C ARG A 227 23.63 -21.33 18.66
N GLN A 228 22.51 -21.81 19.19
CA GLN A 228 22.04 -21.42 20.53
C GLN A 228 22.76 -22.16 21.67
N ASP A 229 23.60 -23.14 21.34
CA ASP A 229 24.37 -23.96 22.27
C ASP A 229 25.88 -23.68 22.26
N GLU A 230 26.34 -22.76 21.40
CA GLU A 230 27.74 -22.32 21.32
C GLU A 230 27.89 -20.97 22.03
N TRP A 231 28.85 -20.90 22.95
CA TRP A 231 29.20 -19.68 23.68
C TRP A 231 30.72 -19.56 23.78
N ALA A 232 31.19 -18.42 24.28
CA ALA A 232 32.61 -18.15 24.43
C ALA A 232 33.32 -19.20 25.29
N CYS A 233 34.33 -19.82 24.70
CA CYS A 233 35.28 -20.69 25.37
C CYS A 233 36.66 -20.02 25.37
N CYS A 234 37.09 -19.55 26.53
CA CYS A 234 38.41 -18.97 26.70
C CYS A 234 39.45 -20.07 26.88
N LEU A 235 40.31 -20.26 25.88
CA LEU A 235 41.37 -21.25 25.91
C LEU A 235 42.59 -20.73 26.70
N PRO A 236 43.44 -21.63 27.25
CA PRO A 236 44.61 -21.24 28.04
C PRO A 236 45.66 -20.40 27.30
N ASP A 237 45.64 -20.40 25.96
CA ASP A 237 46.51 -19.60 25.09
C ASP A 237 45.99 -18.18 24.87
N GLY A 238 44.84 -17.83 25.46
CA GLY A 238 44.17 -16.54 25.32
C GLY A 238 43.29 -16.44 24.07
N THR A 239 43.14 -17.51 23.30
CA THR A 239 42.23 -17.56 22.15
C THR A 239 40.79 -17.77 22.64
N CYS A 240 39.82 -17.05 22.06
CA CYS A 240 38.41 -17.32 22.26
C CYS A 240 37.84 -18.10 21.06
N VAL A 241 37.07 -19.14 21.33
CA VAL A 241 36.31 -19.87 20.31
C VAL A 241 34.87 -20.06 20.76
N GLU A 242 33.91 -19.98 19.84
CA GLU A 242 32.52 -20.39 20.10
C GLU A 242 32.48 -21.92 20.19
N ALA A 243 32.05 -22.45 21.33
CA ALA A 243 31.96 -23.89 21.56
C ALA A 243 30.86 -24.23 22.57
N ASN A 244 30.31 -25.44 22.45
CA ASN A 244 29.45 -25.99 23.49
C ASN A 244 30.27 -26.35 24.76
N PHE A 245 29.58 -26.56 25.87
CA PHE A 245 30.19 -26.84 27.17
C PHE A 245 31.15 -28.05 27.15
N GLU A 246 30.78 -29.14 26.46
CA GLU A 246 31.59 -30.36 26.45
C GLU A 246 32.88 -30.18 25.66
N ASP A 247 32.79 -29.56 24.48
CA ASP A 247 33.93 -29.27 23.62
C ASP A 247 34.88 -28.26 24.26
N CYS A 248 34.34 -27.22 24.91
CA CYS A 248 35.14 -26.25 25.63
C CYS A 248 35.95 -26.90 26.76
N ARG A 249 35.28 -27.73 27.57
CA ARG A 249 35.92 -28.47 28.66
C ARG A 249 36.95 -29.48 28.15
N ALA A 250 36.66 -30.16 27.04
CA ALA A 250 37.60 -31.10 26.41
C ALA A 250 38.90 -30.43 25.94
N ARG A 251 38.84 -29.15 25.56
CA ARG A 251 39.99 -28.32 25.20
C ARG A 251 40.68 -27.65 26.39
N GLY A 252 40.19 -27.89 27.62
CA GLY A 252 40.73 -27.28 28.84
C GLY A 252 40.48 -25.78 28.94
N GLY A 253 39.48 -25.26 28.22
CA GLY A 253 39.07 -23.86 28.27
C GLY A 253 38.06 -23.58 29.38
N GLU A 254 37.90 -22.29 29.69
CA GLU A 254 36.87 -21.78 30.59
C GLU A 254 35.63 -21.40 29.77
N TRP A 255 34.48 -21.98 30.11
CA TRP A 255 33.22 -21.78 29.39
C TRP A 255 32.42 -20.63 29.98
N HIS A 256 32.01 -19.69 29.14
CA HIS A 256 31.24 -18.52 29.53
C HIS A 256 29.84 -18.56 28.91
N GLN A 257 28.88 -19.13 29.63
CA GLN A 257 27.51 -19.25 29.16
C GLN A 257 26.86 -17.88 28.91
N GLY A 258 26.23 -17.72 27.75
CA GLY A 258 25.47 -16.51 27.40
C GLY A 258 26.35 -15.32 26.99
N VAL A 259 27.65 -15.54 26.78
CA VAL A 259 28.61 -14.53 26.35
C VAL A 259 29.27 -15.04 25.08
N HIS A 260 29.33 -14.22 24.04
CA HIS A 260 30.04 -14.53 22.80
C HIS A 260 31.48 -14.00 22.81
N CYS A 261 32.33 -14.53 21.94
CA CYS A 261 33.75 -14.19 21.89
C CYS A 261 34.04 -12.73 21.53
N ASP A 262 33.08 -12.03 20.90
CA ASP A 262 33.12 -10.60 20.65
C ASP A 262 32.81 -9.74 21.89
N GLN A 263 32.22 -10.36 22.92
CA GLN A 263 31.77 -9.71 24.16
C GLN A 263 32.73 -9.94 25.34
N ILE A 264 33.74 -10.80 25.20
CA ILE A 264 34.70 -11.13 26.26
C ILE A 264 36.14 -11.03 25.79
N GLU A 265 36.98 -10.40 26.60
CA GLU A 265 38.43 -10.45 26.44
C GLU A 265 38.99 -11.62 27.25
N CYS A 266 39.37 -12.71 26.57
CA CYS A 266 39.97 -13.84 27.23
C CYS A 266 41.34 -13.47 27.85
N PRO A 267 41.66 -14.03 29.04
CA PRO A 267 42.92 -13.76 29.69
C PRO A 267 44.08 -14.23 28.81
N LYS A 268 44.90 -13.28 28.35
CA LYS A 268 46.12 -13.61 27.62
C LYS A 268 47.08 -14.35 28.56
N PRO A 269 47.82 -15.35 28.06
CA PRO A 269 48.84 -16.01 28.85
C PRO A 269 49.81 -14.95 29.37
N GLN A 270 50.06 -14.93 30.68
CA GLN A 270 51.02 -14.00 31.26
C GLN A 270 52.40 -14.34 30.70
N GLU A 271 52.91 -13.51 29.79
CA GLU A 271 54.22 -13.70 29.19
C GLU A 271 55.31 -13.39 30.23
N ASP A 272 56.20 -14.33 30.49
CA ASP A 272 57.37 -14.11 31.33
C ASP A 272 58.32 -13.09 30.67
N ARG A 273 58.79 -12.12 31.46
CA ARG A 273 59.64 -11.03 31.00
C ARG A 273 60.90 -10.90 31.85
N CYS A 274 61.97 -10.36 31.25
CA CYS A 274 63.19 -10.13 32.00
C CYS A 274 63.00 -8.96 32.97
N ILE A 275 63.13 -9.24 34.26
CA ILE A 275 62.94 -8.27 35.34
C ILE A 275 64.29 -7.66 35.69
N TYR A 276 64.39 -6.34 35.63
CA TYR A 276 65.60 -5.59 35.91
C TYR A 276 65.43 -4.68 37.11
N VAL A 277 66.49 -4.51 37.91
CA VAL A 277 66.58 -3.51 38.98
C VAL A 277 67.62 -2.45 38.63
N VAL A 278 67.25 -1.18 38.78
CA VAL A 278 68.13 -0.05 38.47
C VAL A 278 69.29 0.00 39.46
N ALA A 279 70.51 -0.20 38.95
CA ALA A 279 71.72 -0.18 39.75
C ALA A 279 72.39 1.21 39.75
N LYS A 280 72.30 1.96 38.65
CA LYS A 280 72.89 3.30 38.51
C LYS A 280 72.11 4.13 37.49
N VAL A 281 71.94 5.41 37.79
CA VAL A 281 71.36 6.40 36.88
C VAL A 281 72.41 7.49 36.67
N LYS A 282 72.69 7.85 35.41
CA LYS A 282 73.59 8.95 35.05
C LYS A 282 72.82 9.95 34.21
N ARG A 283 72.70 11.17 34.70
CA ARG A 283 72.08 12.30 34.01
C ARG A 283 73.12 12.97 33.12
N LEU A 284 72.82 13.12 31.83
CA LEU A 284 73.63 13.87 30.87
C LEU A 284 72.85 15.09 30.40
N GLY A 285 73.56 16.20 30.20
CA GLY A 285 72.98 17.44 29.66
C GLY A 285 72.84 17.43 28.16
N GLY A 286 71.85 18.17 27.65
CA GLY A 286 71.61 18.34 26.21
C GLY A 286 72.55 19.35 25.55
N LEU A 287 72.38 19.57 24.25
CA LEU A 287 73.16 20.53 23.43
C LEU A 287 73.08 21.97 23.96
N CYS A 288 72.07 22.30 24.76
CA CYS A 288 71.85 23.62 25.37
C CYS A 288 72.46 23.76 26.79
N GLY A 289 73.21 22.77 27.29
CA GLY A 289 73.86 22.82 28.61
C GLY A 289 72.92 22.54 29.80
N GLU A 290 71.64 22.30 29.56
CA GLU A 290 70.67 21.93 30.59
C GLU A 290 70.83 20.44 30.95
N VAL A 291 71.10 20.17 32.23
CA VAL A 291 71.21 18.81 32.78
C VAL A 291 69.83 18.34 33.19
N CYS A 292 69.43 17.15 32.74
CA CYS A 292 68.16 16.54 33.10
C CYS A 292 67.95 16.52 34.64
N GLN A 293 66.95 17.27 35.12
CA GLN A 293 66.74 17.48 36.56
C GLN A 293 66.07 16.27 37.24
N LYS A 294 65.23 15.53 36.51
CA LYS A 294 64.52 14.35 37.02
C LYS A 294 64.51 13.24 35.96
N CYS A 295 65.00 12.05 36.34
CA CYS A 295 64.84 10.84 35.53
C CYS A 295 63.57 10.12 35.98
N GLU A 296 62.92 9.45 35.03
CA GLU A 296 61.76 8.59 35.27
C GLU A 296 62.07 7.43 36.23
N TYR A 297 63.31 6.93 36.18
CA TYR A 297 63.79 5.83 37.02
C TYR A 297 64.83 6.31 38.04
N GLU A 298 64.67 5.85 39.27
CA GLU A 298 65.60 6.00 40.39
C GLU A 298 66.31 4.68 40.71
N ARG A 299 67.34 4.76 41.56
CA ARG A 299 68.09 3.56 41.96
C ARG A 299 67.21 2.70 42.87
N GLY A 300 67.03 1.44 42.49
CA GLY A 300 66.19 0.49 43.21
C GLY A 300 64.89 0.14 42.48
N ASP A 301 64.50 0.95 41.50
CA ASP A 301 63.29 0.72 40.71
C ASP A 301 63.39 -0.57 39.89
N ARG A 302 62.25 -1.23 39.73
CA ARG A 302 62.11 -2.44 38.92
C ARG A 302 61.34 -2.13 37.65
N PHE A 303 61.79 -2.72 36.55
CA PHE A 303 61.12 -2.61 35.25
C PHE A 303 61.40 -3.85 34.40
N CYS A 304 60.56 -4.10 33.40
CA CYS A 304 60.59 -5.34 32.63
C CYS A 304 60.80 -5.10 31.15
N VAL A 305 61.71 -5.86 30.54
CA VAL A 305 62.12 -5.66 29.14
C VAL A 305 62.24 -6.99 28.42
N GLY A 306 61.52 -7.13 27.30
CA GLY A 306 61.57 -8.33 26.48
C GLY A 306 60.94 -9.57 27.14
N ARG A 307 60.62 -10.55 26.31
CA ARG A 307 60.15 -11.87 26.74
C ARG A 307 61.33 -12.76 27.12
N CYS A 308 61.11 -13.70 28.04
CA CYS A 308 62.08 -14.73 28.39
C CYS A 308 61.37 -16.04 28.77
N GLU A 309 62.01 -17.17 28.49
CA GLU A 309 61.59 -18.47 29.04
C GLU A 309 62.47 -18.83 30.24
N THR A 310 63.73 -18.38 30.22
CA THR A 310 64.69 -18.54 31.33
C THR A 310 65.53 -17.29 31.51
N GLU A 311 66.23 -17.18 32.65
CA GLU A 311 67.16 -16.06 32.90
C GLU A 311 68.29 -15.94 31.88
N LYS A 312 68.57 -16.99 31.10
CA LYS A 312 69.62 -16.99 30.08
C LYS A 312 69.26 -16.15 28.85
N ASP A 313 67.97 -16.01 28.57
CA ASP A 313 67.46 -15.21 27.46
C ASP A 313 67.61 -13.71 27.75
N CYS A 314 67.83 -13.38 29.02
CA CYS A 314 67.98 -12.03 29.52
C CYS A 314 69.44 -11.59 29.56
N LYS A 315 69.70 -10.35 29.14
CA LYS A 315 71.02 -9.74 29.33
C LYS A 315 71.29 -9.54 30.82
N LYS A 316 72.41 -10.00 31.36
CA LYS A 316 72.78 -9.81 32.78
C LYS A 316 72.81 -8.34 33.23
N LYS A 317 73.11 -7.43 32.30
CA LYS A 317 73.11 -5.98 32.52
C LYS A 317 72.45 -5.29 31.34
N LEU A 318 71.53 -4.38 31.62
CA LEU A 318 70.86 -3.56 30.63
C LEU A 318 71.36 -2.12 30.75
N LYS A 319 71.62 -1.48 29.61
CA LYS A 319 71.95 -0.05 29.53
C LYS A 319 70.87 0.62 28.69
N VAL A 320 70.09 1.50 29.29
CA VAL A 320 69.00 2.21 28.64
C VAL A 320 69.32 3.71 28.65
N SER A 321 69.03 4.40 27.56
CA SER A 321 69.13 5.86 27.49
C SER A 321 67.75 6.42 27.28
N VAL A 322 67.20 7.11 28.28
CA VAL A 322 65.87 7.72 28.22
C VAL A 322 66.06 9.22 27.99
N PRO A 323 65.48 9.81 26.93
CA PRO A 323 65.53 11.26 26.73
C PRO A 323 64.69 11.97 27.80
N CYS A 324 65.14 13.13 28.26
CA CYS A 324 64.38 13.93 29.21
C CYS A 324 63.51 14.96 28.47
N HIS A 325 62.31 15.22 28.99
CA HIS A 325 61.34 16.14 28.38
C HIS A 325 61.89 17.59 28.27
N GLU A 326 62.76 17.99 29.18
CA GLU A 326 63.39 19.33 29.23
C GLU A 326 64.75 19.39 28.51
N GLY A 327 65.14 18.33 27.79
CA GLY A 327 66.44 18.21 27.13
C GLY A 327 67.49 17.43 27.94
N GLY A 328 68.39 16.75 27.23
CA GLY A 328 69.37 15.80 27.80
C GLY A 328 68.89 14.35 27.83
N SER A 329 69.65 13.45 28.48
CA SER A 329 69.32 12.03 28.57
C SER A 329 69.74 11.39 29.91
N CYS A 330 68.94 10.45 30.39
CA CYS A 330 69.24 9.59 31.53
C CYS A 330 69.78 8.25 31.03
N HIS A 331 71.04 7.99 31.30
CA HIS A 331 71.66 6.69 31.07
C HIS A 331 71.51 5.81 32.31
N ILE A 332 70.65 4.82 32.21
CA ILE A 332 70.30 3.88 33.26
C ILE A 332 71.09 2.60 33.04
N VAL A 333 71.70 2.08 34.09
CA VAL A 333 72.32 0.75 34.12
C VAL A 333 71.53 -0.09 35.11
N ALA A 334 70.91 -1.16 34.62
CA ALA A 334 70.13 -2.08 35.42
C ALA A 334 70.75 -3.49 35.41
N LYS A 335 70.50 -4.25 36.48
CA LYS A 335 70.94 -5.65 36.63
C LYS A 335 69.74 -6.57 36.58
N LEU A 336 69.92 -7.73 35.95
CA LEU A 336 68.89 -8.76 35.91
C LEU A 336 68.59 -9.25 37.33
N VAL A 337 67.30 -9.34 37.65
CA VAL A 337 66.77 -9.92 38.88
C VAL A 337 66.30 -11.35 38.63
N GLY A 338 65.65 -11.59 37.48
CA GLY A 338 65.18 -12.90 37.07
C GLY A 338 64.30 -12.82 35.81
N CYS A 339 63.74 -13.96 35.44
CA CYS A 339 62.71 -14.10 34.41
C CYS A 339 61.40 -14.52 35.08
N GLY A 340 60.30 -13.82 34.81
CA GLY A 340 59.01 -14.18 35.41
C GLY A 340 57.90 -13.17 35.11
N GLN A 341 56.75 -13.37 35.75
CA GLN A 341 55.60 -12.49 35.66
C GLN A 341 55.93 -11.08 36.17
N CYS A 342 55.52 -10.08 35.40
CA CYS A 342 55.82 -8.69 35.68
C CYS A 342 54.53 -7.90 35.95
N GLU A 343 54.26 -7.59 37.23
CA GLU A 343 53.14 -6.72 37.65
C GLU A 343 53.52 -5.23 37.69
N SER A 344 54.56 -4.81 36.96
CA SER A 344 54.95 -3.39 36.98
C SER A 344 53.93 -2.58 36.16
N PRO A 345 53.44 -1.43 36.65
CA PRO A 345 52.70 -0.51 35.81
C PRO A 345 53.66 -0.07 34.69
N CYS A 346 53.34 -0.41 33.44
CA CYS A 346 53.99 0.20 32.29
C CYS A 346 53.73 1.72 32.38
N PRO A 347 54.76 2.57 32.44
CA PRO A 347 54.59 4.01 32.23
C PRO A 347 54.25 4.33 30.78
#